data_AF-A0A963RMS7-F1
#
_entry.id   AF-A0A963RMS7-F1
#
_cell.length_a   1.000
_cell.length_b   1.000
_cell.length_c   1.000
_cell.angle_alpha   90.00
_cell.angle_beta   90.00
_cell.angle_gamma   90.00
#
_symmetry.space_group_name_H-M   'P 1'
#
loop_
_entity.id
_entity.type
_entity.pdbx_description
1 polymer ?
#
loop_
_entity_poly.entity_id
_entity_poly.type
_entity_poly.pdbx_seq_one_letter_code
_entity_poly.pdbx_strand_id
1 'polypeptide(L)' 'GGVCCTCRAKVLEGQVTMDKNFTLEAEEMAQGFVLSCQARPTGDKLVVSYDER' A
#
# COMPACT_ATOMS: atom_id res chain seq x y z
N GLY A 1 -12.57 3.01 5.79
CA GLY A 1 -11.40 3.44 4.99
C GLY A 1 -11.16 2.38 3.93
N GLY A 2 -10.59 2.76 2.78
CA GLY A 2 -10.33 1.81 1.68
C GLY A 2 -11.36 1.82 0.56
N VAL A 3 -11.92 3.00 0.27
CA VAL A 3 -12.88 3.25 -0.83
C VAL A 3 -12.41 4.40 -1.73
N CYS A 4 -11.23 4.97 -1.45
CA CYS A 4 -10.65 6.07 -2.21
C CYS A 4 -9.17 5.78 -2.51
N CYS A 5 -8.65 6.39 -3.59
CA CYS A 5 -7.26 6.22 -4.03
C CYS A 5 -6.31 7.32 -3.52
N THR A 6 -6.78 8.21 -2.63
CA THR A 6 -6.00 9.37 -2.17
C THR A 6 -4.75 8.97 -1.39
N CYS A 7 -4.81 7.87 -0.65
CA CYS A 7 -3.69 7.38 0.16
C CYS A 7 -2.90 6.24 -0.53
N ARG A 8 -3.00 6.11 -1.87
CA ARG A 8 -2.25 5.10 -2.62
C ARG A 8 -0.76 5.42 -2.60
N ALA A 9 0.06 4.43 -2.28
CA ALA A 9 1.52 4.50 -2.27
C ALA A 9 2.10 3.18 -2.78
N LYS A 10 3.34 3.18 -3.23
CA LYS A 10 4.07 1.98 -3.63
C LYS A 10 5.14 1.64 -2.59
N VAL A 11 5.22 0.38 -2.19
CA VAL A 11 6.28 -0.11 -1.30
C VAL A 11 7.58 -0.26 -2.10
N LEU A 12 8.60 0.49 -1.70
CA LEU A 12 9.94 0.40 -2.28
C LEU A 12 10.84 -0.54 -1.48
N GLU A 13 10.66 -0.59 -0.16
CA GLU A 13 11.45 -1.45 0.74
C GLU A 13 10.59 -1.86 1.94
N GLY A 14 10.71 -3.11 2.38
CA GLY A 14 9.96 -3.64 3.52
C GLY A 14 8.67 -4.35 3.12
N GLN A 15 7.88 -4.72 4.11
CA GLN A 15 6.62 -5.43 3.93
C GLN A 15 5.50 -4.76 4.74
N VAL A 16 4.30 -4.78 4.17
CA VAL A 16 3.10 -4.29 4.83
C VAL A 16 1.96 -5.29 4.67
N THR A 17 1.04 -5.22 5.61
CA THR A 17 -0.25 -5.91 5.54
C THR A 17 -1.36 -4.88 5.55
N MET A 18 -2.42 -5.15 4.80
CA MET A 18 -3.64 -4.34 4.81
C MET A 18 -4.83 -5.24 5.16
N ASP A 19 -5.63 -4.86 6.16
CA ASP A 19 -6.83 -5.64 6.53
C ASP A 19 -7.95 -5.56 5.51
N LYS A 20 -8.06 -4.40 4.85
CA LYS A 20 -9.21 -4.03 4.03
C LYS A 20 -8.71 -3.33 2.78
N ASN A 21 -8.50 -4.13 1.74
CA ASN A 21 -8.26 -3.62 0.40
C ASN A 21 -9.49 -3.86 -0.48
N PHE A 22 -10.31 -2.83 -0.68
CA PHE A 22 -11.46 -2.87 -1.59
C PHE A 22 -11.25 -2.01 -2.84
N THR A 23 -10.05 -1.44 -3.01
CA THR A 23 -9.77 -0.44 -4.05
C THR A 23 -8.66 -0.87 -4.99
N LEU A 24 -7.60 -1.52 -4.49
CA LEU A 24 -6.50 -1.96 -5.35
C LEU A 24 -6.79 -3.36 -5.90
N GLU A 25 -6.58 -3.53 -7.20
CA GLU A 25 -6.66 -4.84 -7.82
C GLU A 25 -5.50 -5.76 -7.40
N ALA A 26 -5.64 -7.07 -7.61
CA ALA A 26 -4.61 -8.04 -7.27
C ALA A 26 -3.28 -7.75 -8.00
N GLU A 27 -3.35 -7.24 -9.23
CA GLU A 27 -2.18 -6.82 -10.00
C GLU A 27 -1.48 -5.60 -9.39
N GLU A 28 -2.23 -4.59 -8.94
CA GLU A 28 -1.66 -3.42 -8.27
C GLU A 28 -0.97 -3.81 -6.96
N MET A 29 -1.59 -4.70 -6.17
CA MET A 29 -0.96 -5.26 -4.97
C MET A 29 0.32 -6.05 -5.32
N ALA A 30 0.30 -6.83 -6.41
CA ALA A 30 1.48 -7.56 -6.88
C ALA A 30 2.61 -6.63 -7.36
N GLN A 31 2.26 -5.46 -7.89
CA GLN A 31 3.21 -4.39 -8.23
C GLN A 31 3.72 -3.61 -7.00
N GLY A 32 3.23 -3.94 -5.81
CA GLY A 32 3.64 -3.32 -4.54
C GLY A 32 2.85 -2.07 -4.18
N PHE A 33 1.72 -1.80 -4.83
CA PHE A 33 0.84 -0.70 -4.44
C PHE A 33 0.01 -1.06 -3.21
N VAL A 34 -0.13 -0.09 -2.31
CA VAL A 34 -0.79 -0.21 -1.01
C VAL A 34 -1.50 1.09 -0.67
N LEU A 35 -2.54 1.01 0.17
CA LEU A 35 -3.18 2.19 0.75
C LEU A 35 -2.51 2.49 2.09
N SER A 36 -1.66 3.51 2.13
CA SER A 36 -0.87 3.84 3.33
C SER A 36 -1.73 4.12 4.56
N CYS A 37 -2.93 4.65 4.36
CA CYS A 37 -3.89 4.90 5.44
C CYS A 37 -4.44 3.63 6.11
N GLN A 38 -4.21 2.46 5.51
CA GLN A 38 -4.57 1.15 6.05
C GLN A 38 -3.40 0.15 6.07
N ALA A 39 -2.23 0.55 5.59
CA ALA A 39 -1.05 -0.28 5.56
C ALA A 39 -0.42 -0.34 6.94
N ARG A 40 -0.24 -1.56 7.46
CA ARG A 40 0.52 -1.79 8.68
C ARG A 40 1.85 -2.47 8.34
N PRO A 41 2.99 -1.85 8.68
CA PRO A 41 4.29 -2.47 8.47
C PRO A 41 4.41 -3.75 9.30
N THR A 42 4.97 -4.80 8.70
CA THR A 42 5.24 -6.07 9.38
C THR A 42 6.72 -6.26 9.73
N GLY A 43 7.57 -5.30 9.37
CA GLY A 43 9.00 -5.31 9.68
C GLY A 43 9.48 -3.99 10.29
N ASP A 44 10.75 -3.97 10.67
CA ASP A 44 11.37 -2.83 11.37
C ASP A 44 11.49 -1.57 10.51
N LYS A 45 11.58 -1.74 9.19
CA LYS A 45 11.72 -0.64 8.23
C LYS A 45 10.78 -0.82 7.05
N LEU A 46 10.11 0.28 6.70
CA LEU A 46 9.23 0.39 5.56
C LEU A 46 9.55 1.68 4.82
N VAL A 47 9.75 1.60 3.51
CA VAL A 47 9.88 2.75 2.61
C VAL A 47 8.76 2.67 1.59
N VAL A 48 7.95 3.72 1.53
CA VAL A 48 6.87 3.87 0.56
C VAL A 48 7.04 5.16 -0.22
N SER A 49 6.64 5.15 -1.49
CA SER A 49 6.63 6.32 -2.37
C SER A 49 5.21 6.66 -2.80
N TYR A 50 4.89 7.95 -2.83
CA TYR A 50 3.60 8.48 -3.30
C TYR A 50 3.69 9.11 -4.69
N ASP A 51 4.89 9.22 -5.26
CA ASP A 51 5.11 9.85 -6.57
C ASP A 51 4.85 8.91 -7.76
N GLU A 52 4.63 7.62 -7.51
CA GLU A 52 4.24 6.67 -8.56
C GLU A 52 2.72 6.76 -8.82
N ARG A 53 2.35 7.60 -9.80
CA ARG A 53 0.99 7.79 -10.30
C ARG A 53 0.64 6.88 -11.46
#